data_AF-W0RPI9-F1
#
_entry.id   AF-W0RPI9-F1
#
_cell.length_a   1.000
_cell.length_b   1.000
_cell.length_c   1.000
_cell.angle_alpha   90.00
_cell.angle_beta   90.00
_cell.angle_gamma   90.00
#
_symmetry.space_group_name_H-M   'P 1'
#
loop_
_entity.id
_entity.type
_entity.pdbx_description
1 polymer ?
#
loop_
_entity_poly.entity_id
_entity_poly.type
_entity_poly.pdbx_seq_one_letter_code
_entity_poly.pdbx_strand_id
1 'polypeptide(L)'
;MSGRFAVGDCVRVPDGRTGRVRAIEKGTYRIRVERRTSKTHQFLELRAGELKRVECPKGWMSPDGYRRYLKPTLAKQRARQRAARKRAK
;
A
#
# COMPACT_ATOMS: atom_id res chain seq x y z
N MET A 1 20.67 0.22 -8.53
CA MET A 1 19.63 -0.70 -9.02
C MET A 1 18.30 -0.34 -8.39
N SER A 2 17.45 0.38 -9.13
CA SER A 2 16.13 0.81 -8.66
C SER A 2 15.16 -0.38 -8.71
N GLY A 3 15.20 -1.22 -7.69
CA GLY A 3 14.32 -2.37 -7.57
C GLY A 3 12.86 -1.92 -7.64
N ARG A 4 12.11 -2.39 -8.64
CA ARG A 4 10.66 -2.21 -8.69
C ARG A 4 10.05 -2.80 -7.41
N PHE A 5 9.30 -2.00 -6.66
CA PHE A 5 8.58 -2.50 -5.49
C PHE A 5 7.32 -3.23 -5.94
N ALA A 6 6.98 -4.31 -5.24
CA ALA A 6 5.74 -5.02 -5.46
C ALA A 6 4.68 -4.64 -4.42
N VAL A 7 3.41 -4.83 -4.78
CA VAL A 7 2.33 -4.71 -3.80
C VAL A 7 2.53 -5.71 -2.67
N GLY A 8 2.42 -5.23 -1.44
CA GLY A 8 2.69 -6.00 -0.21
C GLY A 8 4.10 -5.84 0.34
N ASP A 9 5.03 -5.24 -0.42
CA ASP A 9 6.39 -5.00 0.07
C ASP A 9 6.42 -3.96 1.18
N CYS A 10 7.35 -4.15 2.11
CA CYS A 10 7.67 -3.19 3.16
C CYS A 10 8.74 -2.22 2.65
N VAL A 11 8.47 -0.93 2.80
CA VAL A 11 9.32 0.16 2.32
C VAL A 11 9.47 1.20 3.40
N ARG A 12 10.64 1.82 3.46
CA ARG A 12 10.90 3.00 4.28
C ARG A 12 10.72 4.23 3.40
N VAL A 13 9.88 5.14 3.88
CA VAL A 13 9.57 6.42 3.23
C VAL A 13 10.59 7.49 3.68
N PRO A 14 10.77 8.60 2.95
CA PRO A 14 11.84 9.57 3.23
C PRO A 14 11.71 10.25 4.60
N ASP A 15 10.50 10.32 5.16
CA ASP A 15 10.25 10.82 6.51
C ASP A 15 10.70 9.87 7.64
N GLY A 16 11.30 8.73 7.28
CA GLY A 16 11.86 7.74 8.19
C GLY A 16 10.87 6.66 8.63
N ARG A 17 9.57 6.78 8.34
CA ARG A 17 8.56 5.77 8.70
C ARG A 17 8.66 4.52 7.83
N THR A 18 8.19 3.39 8.38
CA THR A 18 7.99 2.15 7.62
C THR A 18 6.54 2.07 7.14
N GLY A 19 6.37 1.71 5.88
CA GLY A 19 5.08 1.56 5.24
C GLY A 19 5.00 0.32 4.37
N ARG A 20 3.80 0.05 3.86
CA ARG A 20 3.56 -1.06 2.92
C ARG A 20 2.94 -0.58 1.63
N VAL A 21 3.48 -1.06 0.52
CA VAL A 21 2.96 -0.76 -0.82
C VAL A 21 1.58 -1.41 -0.96
N ARG A 22 0.55 -0.58 -1.10
CA ARG A 22 -0.85 -1.00 -1.24
C ARG A 22 -1.25 -1.13 -2.70
N ALA A 23 -0.78 -0.22 -3.54
CA ALA A 23 -1.06 -0.17 -4.97
C ALA A 23 0.08 0.51 -5.72
N ILE A 24 0.14 0.29 -7.02
CA ILE A 24 1.07 0.94 -7.93
C ILE A 24 0.20 1.54 -9.04
N GLU A 25 0.28 2.85 -9.22
CA GLU A 25 -0.56 3.59 -10.15
C GLU A 25 0.34 4.48 -11.01
N LYS A 26 0.39 4.25 -12.33
CA LYS A 26 1.11 5.11 -13.31
C LYS A 26 2.55 5.49 -12.90
N GLY A 27 3.28 4.60 -12.23
CA GLY A 27 4.67 4.83 -11.80
C GLY A 27 4.84 5.48 -10.43
N THR A 28 3.75 5.85 -9.75
CA THR A 28 3.75 6.15 -8.32
C THR A 28 3.30 4.94 -7.51
N TYR A 29 3.83 4.85 -6.31
CA TYR A 29 3.55 3.80 -5.35
C TYR A 29 2.68 4.40 -4.27
N ARG A 30 1.56 3.73 -3.98
CA ARG A 30 0.66 4.13 -2.90
C ARG A 30 1.05 3.34 -1.65
N ILE A 31 1.67 4.00 -0.69
CA ILE A 31 2.21 3.41 0.53
C ILE A 31 1.27 3.68 1.69
N ARG A 32 0.84 2.63 2.39
CA ARG A 32 0.14 2.75 3.66
C ARG A 32 1.17 2.90 4.77
N VAL A 33 1.13 4.02 5.48
CA VAL A 33 1.96 4.31 6.65
C VAL A 33 1.07 4.63 7.86
N GLU A 34 1.56 4.39 9.06
CA GLU A 34 0.93 4.88 10.28
C GLU A 34 1.17 6.40 10.43
N ARG A 35 0.18 7.13 10.96
CA ARG A 35 0.36 8.55 11.26
C ARG A 35 1.31 8.71 12.44
N ARG A 36 2.08 9.80 12.47
CA ARG A 36 2.96 10.11 13.62
C ARG A 36 2.16 10.44 14.88
N THR A 37 0.98 11.05 14.71
CA THR A 37 0.17 11.59 15.80
C THR A 37 -0.97 10.69 16.25
N SER A 38 -1.24 9.59 15.53
CA SER A 38 -2.32 8.64 15.91
C SER A 38 -2.09 7.25 15.34
N LYS A 39 -2.74 6.25 15.94
CA LYS A 39 -2.75 4.85 15.47
C LYS A 39 -3.53 4.63 14.17
N THR A 40 -3.95 5.70 13.51
CA THR A 40 -4.66 5.63 12.24
C THR A 40 -3.67 5.55 11.09
N HIS A 41 -4.14 5.03 9.96
CA HIS A 41 -3.31 4.86 8.77
C HIS A 41 -3.58 5.99 7.79
N GLN A 42 -2.54 6.41 7.08
CA GLN A 42 -2.64 7.30 5.93
C GLN A 42 -2.00 6.64 4.70
N PHE A 43 -2.32 7.18 3.53
CA PHE A 43 -1.68 6.80 2.29
C PHE A 43 -0.77 7.94 1.84
N LEU A 44 0.43 7.57 1.40
CA LEU A 44 1.36 8.45 0.72
C LEU A 44 1.52 7.96 -0.71
N GLU A 45 1.75 8.89 -1.63
CA GLU A 45 2.06 8.59 -3.03
C GLU A 45 3.48 9.04 -3.28
N LEU A 46 4.38 8.08 -3.49
CA LEU A 46 5.81 8.34 -3.67
C LEU A 46 6.34 7.62 -4.90
N ARG A 47 7.44 8.12 -5.46
CA ARG A 47 8.13 7.47 -6.58
C ARG A 47 9.09 6.40 -6.08
N ALA A 48 9.44 5.44 -6.95
CA ALA A 48 10.39 4.38 -6.59
C ALA A 48 11.74 4.92 -6.05
N GLY A 49 12.23 6.03 -6.60
CA GLY A 49 13.51 6.62 -6.18
C GLY A 49 13.51 7.16 -4.75
N GLU A 50 12.34 7.42 -4.18
CA GLU A 50 12.20 7.97 -2.83
C GLU A 50 12.03 6.87 -1.76
N LEU A 51 11.83 5.62 -2.20
CA LEU A 51 11.54 4.49 -1.34
C LEU A 51 12.79 3.64 -1.13
N LYS A 52 12.98 3.16 0.10
CA LYS A 52 14.00 2.16 0.41
C LYS A 52 13.32 0.84 0.77
N ARG A 53 13.77 -0.25 0.16
CA ARG A 53 13.26 -1.58 0.54
C ARG A 53 13.75 -1.91 1.94
N VAL A 54 12.85 -2.37 2.79
CA VAL A 54 13.19 -2.82 4.14
C VAL A 54 12.53 -4.15 4.41
N GLU A 55 13.10 -4.91 5.32
CA GLU A 55 12.44 -6.09 5.86
C GLU A 55 11.17 -5.68 6.60
N CYS A 56 10.16 -6.53 6.53
CA CYS A 56 8.91 -6.27 7.23
C CYS A 56 9.15 -6.38 8.74
N PRO A 57 8.78 -5.36 9.53
CA PRO A 57 8.99 -5.40 10.97
C PRO A 57 8.23 -6.56 11.62
N LYS A 58 8.78 -7.06 12.72
CA LYS A 58 8.15 -8.14 13.52
C LYS A 58 6.73 -7.72 13.93
N GLY A 59 5.76 -8.62 13.73
CA GLY A 59 4.33 -8.34 13.96
C GLY A 59 3.56 -7.88 12.72
N TRP A 60 4.23 -7.57 11.61
CA TRP A 60 3.56 -7.34 10.33
C TRP A 60 3.30 -8.67 9.63
N MET A 61 2.08 -8.86 9.12
CA MET A 61 1.76 -10.03 8.31
C MET A 61 2.72 -10.12 7.13
N SER A 62 3.19 -11.32 6.78
CA SER A 62 4.14 -11.52 5.67
C SER A 62 3.65 -10.88 4.36
N PRO A 63 4.56 -10.48 3.45
CA PRO A 63 4.17 -9.93 2.16
C PRO A 63 3.15 -10.82 1.42
N ASP A 64 3.34 -12.13 1.43
CA ASP A 64 2.44 -13.09 0.77
C ASP A 64 1.10 -13.25 1.49
N GLY A 65 1.09 -13.29 2.83
CA GLY A 65 -0.15 -13.27 3.61
C GLY A 65 -0.96 -12.01 3.32
N TYR A 66 -0.28 -10.87 3.18
CA TYR A 66 -0.92 -9.61 2.82
C TYR A 66 -1.46 -9.59 1.40
N ARG A 67 -0.71 -10.11 0.42
CA ARG A 67 -1.21 -10.24 -0.96
C ARG A 67 -2.45 -11.12 -1.01
N ARG A 68 -2.49 -12.22 -0.26
CA ARG A 68 -3.67 -13.10 -0.14
C ARG A 68 -4.87 -12.37 0.46
N TYR A 69 -4.68 -11.63 1.56
CA TYR A 69 -5.73 -10.80 2.18
C TYR A 69 -6.21 -9.67 1.27
N LEU A 70 -5.28 -9.06 0.53
CA LEU A 70 -5.54 -7.89 -0.30
C LEU A 70 -6.50 -8.20 -1.46
N LYS A 71 -6.34 -9.36 -2.10
CA LYS A 71 -7.18 -9.79 -3.24
C LYS A 71 -8.69 -9.68 -2.96
N PRO A 72 -9.26 -10.34 -1.93
CA PRO A 72 -10.68 -10.26 -1.63
C PRO A 72 -11.10 -8.86 -1.18
N THR A 73 -10.25 -8.13 -0.43
CA THR A 73 -10.57 -6.74 -0.04
C THR A 73 -10.73 -5.84 -1.25
N LEU A 74 -9.79 -5.89 -2.20
CA LEU A 74 -9.86 -5.08 -3.42
C LEU A 74 -11.02 -5.51 -4.32
N ALA A 75 -11.33 -6.81 -4.39
CA ALA A 75 -12.49 -7.30 -5.13
C ALA A 75 -13.80 -6.70 -4.57
N LYS A 76 -14.01 -6.75 -3.25
CA LYS A 76 -15.16 -6.14 -2.57
C LYS A 76 -15.23 -4.63 -2.81
N GLN A 77 -14.09 -3.93 -2.73
CA GLN A 77 -14.04 -2.48 -2.98
C GLN A 77 -14.44 -2.14 -4.42
N ARG A 78 -13.92 -2.86 -5.41
CA ARG A 78 -14.27 -2.66 -6.83
C ARG A 78 -15.74 -2.95 -7.10
N ALA A 79 -16.30 -3.99 -6.48
CA ALA A 79 -17.73 -4.30 -6.60
C ALA A 79 -18.60 -3.14 -6.07
N ARG A 80 -18.25 -2.56 -4.92
CA ARG A 80 -18.93 -1.38 -4.37
C ARG A 80 -18.85 -0.16 -5.29
N GLN A 81 -17.66 0.13 -5.84
CA GLN A 81 -17.49 1.24 -6.78
C GLN A 81 -18.32 1.06 -8.06
N ARG A 82 -18.38 -0.17 -8.60
CA ARG A 82 -19.23 -0.49 -9.75
C ARG A 82 -20.72 -0.30 -9.43
N ALA A 83 -21.17 -0.76 -8.26
CA ALA A 83 -22.56 -0.58 -7.83
C ALA A 83 -22.90 0.90 -7.63
N ALA A 84 -22.02 1.69 -7.01
CA ALA A 84 -22.20 3.13 -6.84
C ALA A 84 -22.28 3.85 -8.21
N ARG A 85 -21.39 3.51 -9.15
CA ARG A 85 -21.41 4.05 -10.52
C ARG A 85 -22.68 3.69 -11.28
N LYS A 86 -23.25 2.50 -11.07
CA LYS A 86 -24.55 2.11 -11.65
C LYS A 86 -25.73 2.88 -11.08
N ARG A 87 -25.69 3.29 -9.81
CA ARG A 87 -26.77 4.07 -9.17
C ARG A 87 -26.73 5.55 -9.53
N ALA A 88 -25.57 6.05 -9.95
CA ALA A 88 -25.37 7.44 -10.37
C ALA A 88 -25.62 7.66 -11.88
N LYS A 89 -25.97 6.59 -12.62
CA LYS A 89 -26.35 6.62 -14.03
C LYS A 89 -27.83 6.30 -14.13
#